data_AF-A0A7T5JQ72-F1
#
_entry.id   AF-A0A7T5JQ72-F1
#
_cell.length_a   1.000
_cell.length_b   1.000
_cell.length_c   1.000
_cell.angle_alpha   90.00
_cell.angle_beta   90.00
_cell.angle_gamma   90.00
#
_symmetry.space_group_name_H-M   'P 1'
#
loop_
_entity.id
_entity.type
_entity.pdbx_description
1 polymer ?
#
loop_
_entity_poly.entity_id
_entity_poly.type
_entity_poly.pdbx_seq_one_letter_code
_entity_poly.pdbx_strand_id
1 'polypeptide(L)' 'MTEQEWSLLARLGYRLEDGKVKHLKLGIVLEVEDFSGFDSLSALEAYAKERLRTHCLLKQKKRNSSE' A
#
# COMPACT_ATOMS: atom_id res chain seq x y z
N MET A 1 6.78 12.03 -6.52
CA MET A 1 7.28 10.65 -6.67
C MET A 1 8.09 10.52 -7.94
N THR A 2 9.20 9.80 -7.86
CA THR A 2 10.06 9.40 -8.97
C THR A 2 9.54 8.14 -9.65
N GLU A 3 10.00 7.88 -10.88
CA GLU A 3 9.64 6.67 -11.62
C GLU A 3 10.02 5.38 -10.90
N GLN A 4 11.12 5.39 -10.13
CA GLN A 4 11.58 4.23 -9.37
C GLN A 4 10.60 3.85 -8.25
N GLU A 5 10.10 4.84 -7.53
CA GLU A 5 9.10 4.63 -6.48
C GLU A 5 7.78 4.12 -7.06
N TRP A 6 7.36 4.67 -8.20
CA TRP A 6 6.19 4.18 -8.94
C TRP A 6 6.35 2.73 -9.39
N SER A 7 7.52 2.38 -9.91
CA SER A 7 7.83 1.02 -10.35
C SER A 7 7.81 0.04 -9.17
N LEU A 8 8.28 0.47 -8.00
CA LEU A 8 8.21 -0.32 -6.76
C LEU A 8 6.76 -0.55 -6.31
N LEU A 9 5.94 0.50 -6.27
CA LEU A 9 4.51 0.40 -5.94
C LEU A 9 3.75 -0.51 -6.93
N ALA A 10 4.03 -0.39 -8.23
CA ALA A 10 3.45 -1.24 -9.26
C ALA A 10 3.80 -2.73 -9.04
N ARG A 11 5.06 -3.03 -8.69
CA ARG A 11 5.50 -4.40 -8.35
C ARG A 11 4.79 -4.97 -7.12
N LEU A 12 4.42 -4.12 -6.18
CA LEU A 12 3.64 -4.51 -4.99
C LEU A 12 2.14 -4.66 -5.27
N GLY A 13 1.65 -4.30 -6.46
CA GLY A 13 0.24 -4.40 -6.85
C GLY A 13 -0.58 -3.13 -6.59
N TYR A 14 0.08 -2.00 -6.34
CA TYR A 14 -0.53 -0.68 -6.31
C TYR A 14 -0.59 -0.08 -7.72
N ARG A 15 -1.61 0.74 -7.97
CA ARG A 15 -1.84 1.44 -9.23
C ARG A 15 -2.27 2.87 -8.95
N LEU A 16 -1.80 3.81 -9.76
CA LEU A 16 -2.32 5.17 -9.72
C LEU A 16 -3.67 5.22 -10.47
N GLU A 17 -4.74 5.60 -9.77
CA GLU A 17 -6.06 5.90 -10.33
C GLU A 17 -6.53 7.24 -9.75
N ASP A 18 -6.89 8.19 -10.61
CA ASP A 18 -7.50 9.46 -10.21
C ASP A 18 -6.68 10.26 -9.17
N GLY A 19 -5.36 10.27 -9.32
CA GLY A 19 -4.45 10.94 -8.37
C GLY A 19 -4.28 10.21 -7.03
N LYS A 20 -4.80 8.98 -6.90
CA LYS A 20 -4.69 8.14 -5.69
C LYS A 20 -3.98 6.83 -6.00
N VAL A 21 -3.28 6.31 -5.01
CA VAL A 21 -2.59 5.01 -5.08
C VAL A 21 -3.52 3.93 -4.54
N LYS A 22 -3.95 3.03 -5.42
CA LYS A 22 -4.91 1.97 -5.12
C LYS A 22 -4.28 0.59 -5.26
N HIS A 23 -4.42 -0.24 -4.22
CA HIS A 23 -4.02 -1.64 -4.28
C HIS A 23 -5.10 -2.50 -4.95
N LEU A 24 -4.78 -3.10 -6.10
CA LEU A 24 -5.74 -3.80 -6.95
C LEU A 24 -6.44 -4.96 -6.24
N LYS A 25 -5.71 -5.72 -5.42
CA LYS A 25 -6.24 -6.95 -4.78
C LYS A 25 -6.91 -6.72 -3.43
N LEU A 26 -6.55 -5.65 -2.74
CA LEU A 26 -7.00 -5.39 -1.36
C LEU A 26 -7.97 -4.21 -1.28
N GLY A 27 -8.10 -3.42 -2.35
CA GLY A 27 -8.95 -2.23 -2.37
C GLY A 27 -8.45 -1.11 -1.47
N ILE A 28 -7.18 -1.14 -1.05
CA ILE A 28 -6.56 -0.08 -0.25
C ILE A 28 -6.45 1.14 -1.15
N VAL A 29 -6.99 2.28 -0.73
CA VAL A 29 -6.86 3.55 -1.44
C VAL A 29 -6.14 4.52 -0.51
N LEU A 30 -5.04 5.08 -0.99
CA LEU A 30 -4.17 5.98 -0.26
C LEU A 30 -3.79 7.15 -1.17
N GLU A 31 -3.42 8.28 -0.57
CA GLU A 31 -2.99 9.44 -1.33
C GLU A 31 -1.55 9.25 -1.80
N VAL A 32 -1.19 9.85 -2.94
CA VAL A 32 0.19 9.79 -3.46
C VAL A 32 1.16 10.42 -2.46
N GLU A 33 0.71 11.43 -1.72
CA GLU A 33 1.49 12.10 -0.68
C GLU A 33 1.87 11.16 0.47
N ASP A 34 1.03 10.16 0.78
CA ASP A 34 1.28 9.13 1.80
C ASP A 34 2.46 8.21 1.42
N PHE A 35 2.81 8.18 0.13
CA PHE A 35 3.94 7.46 -0.42
C PHE A 35 5.11 8.38 -0.79
N SER A 36 5.04 9.67 -0.42
CA SER A 36 6.07 10.66 -0.69
C SER A 36 6.81 11.04 0.60
N GLY A 37 8.07 11.48 0.48
CA GLY A 37 8.86 11.91 1.64
C GLY A 37 9.65 10.79 2.33
N PHE A 38 9.79 9.61 1.72
CA PHE A 38 10.69 8.57 2.20
C PHE A 38 12.12 8.84 1.76
N ASP A 39 13.09 8.73 2.68
CA ASP A 39 14.52 8.91 2.39
C ASP A 39 15.11 7.86 1.43
N SER A 40 14.40 6.75 1.20
CA SER A 40 14.87 5.64 0.35
C SER A 40 13.74 4.75 -0.14
N LEU A 41 13.94 4.11 -1.31
CA LEU A 41 13.03 3.11 -1.88
C LEU A 41 12.73 1.95 -0.91
N SER A 42 13.73 1.56 -0.11
CA SER A 42 13.57 0.49 0.89
C SER A 42 12.58 0.89 2.01
N ALA A 43 12.60 2.15 2.43
CA ALA A 43 11.68 2.67 3.44
C ALA A 43 10.24 2.73 2.90
N LEU A 44 10.07 3.20 1.65
CA LEU A 44 8.81 3.16 0.93
C LEU A 44 8.26 1.73 0.79
N GLU A 45 9.13 0.77 0.45
CA GLU A 45 8.76 -0.64 0.32
C GLU A 45 8.30 -1.24 1.64
N ALA A 46 9.03 -0.97 2.72
CA ALA A 46 8.68 -1.43 4.06
C ALA A 46 7.32 -0.89 4.48
N TYR A 47 7.08 0.41 4.26
CA TYR A 47 5.80 1.06 4.54
C TYR A 47 4.64 0.45 3.74
N ALA A 48 4.82 0.31 2.42
CA ALA A 48 3.81 -0.27 1.55
C ALA A 48 3.49 -1.72 1.94
N LYS A 49 4.50 -2.53 2.31
CA LYS A 49 4.33 -3.91 2.80
C LYS A 49 3.64 -3.96 4.16
N GLU A 50 3.95 -3.03 5.06
CA GLU A 50 3.28 -2.91 6.36
C GLU A 50 1.80 -2.63 6.19
N ARG A 51 1.42 -1.72 5.30
CA ARG A 51 0.00 -1.47 4.95
C ARG A 51 -0.70 -2.74 4.48
N LEU A 52 -0.06 -3.55 3.63
CA LEU A 52 -0.61 -4.85 3.20
C LEU A 52 -0.81 -5.81 4.37
N ARG A 53 0.17 -5.91 5.27
CA ARG A 53 0.10 -6.78 6.46
C ARG A 53 -1.01 -6.36 7.41
N THR A 54 -1.09 -5.07 7.73
CA THR A 54 -2.15 -4.51 8.59
C THR A 54 -3.53 -4.78 8.00
N HIS A 55 -3.69 -4.61 6.69
CA HIS A 55 -4.97 -4.89 6.03
C HIS A 55 -5.33 -6.38 6.04
N CYS A 56 -4.34 -7.28 5.88
CA CYS A 56 -4.52 -8.72 6.03
C CYS A 56 -4.91 -9.11 7.46
N LEU A 57 -4.27 -8.54 8.48
CA LEU A 57 -4.55 -8.79 9.89
C LEU A 57 -5.96 -8.32 10.28
N LEU A 58 -6.38 -7.14 9.81
CA LEU A 58 -7.74 -6.62 10.03
C LEU A 58 -8.80 -7.52 9.38
N LYS A 59 -8.52 -8.06 8.20
CA LYS A 59 -9.44 -9.00 7.52
C LYS A 59 -9.56 -10.32 8.26
N GLN A 60 -8.48 -10.82 8.86
CA GLN A 60 -8.53 -12.02 9.71
C GLN A 60 -9.27 -11.77 11.03
N LYS A 61 -9.03 -10.63 11.68
CA LYS A 61 -9.69 -10.32 12.96
C LYS A 61 -11.21 -10.16 12.83
N LYS A 62 -11.70 -9.63 11.70
CA LYS A 62 -13.15 -9.61 11.40
C LYS A 62 -13.78 -10.98 11.20
N ARG A 63 -12.99 -12.02 10.91
CA ARG A 63 -13.50 -13.39 10.72
C ARG A 63 -13.59 -14.19 12.03
N ASN A 64 -12.98 -13.70 13.11
CA ASN A 64 -12.90 -14.38 14.41
C ASN A 64 -13.59 -13.64 15.57
N SER A 65 -14.40 -12.61 15.30
CA SER A 65 -15.26 -11.96 16.32
C SER A 65 -16.75 -12.22 16.10
N SER A 66 -17.08 -13.36 15.49
CA SER A 66 -18.42 -13.90 15.46
C SER A 66 -18.34 -15.37 15.86
N GLU A 67 -17.96 -15.62 17.12
CA GLU A 67 -18.17 -16.88 17.83
C GLU A 67 -18.22 -16.59 19.33
#